data_AF-A0A2D7M329-F1
#
_entry.id   AF-A0A2D7M329-F1
#
_cell.length_a   1.000
_cell.length_b   1.000
_cell.length_c   1.000
_cell.angle_alpha   90.00
_cell.angle_beta   90.00
_cell.angle_gamma   90.00
#
_symmetry.space_group_name_H-M   'P 1'
#
loop_
_entity.id
_entity.type
_entity.pdbx_description
1 polymer ?
#
loop_
_entity_poly.entity_id
_entity_poly.type
_entity_poly.pdbx_seq_one_letter_code
_entity_poly.pdbx_strand_id
1 'polypeptide(L)'
;MFISFSLQRIGLAVLCLCSLMGLVSASSVRLDNPKYDVKTEVGPDAETGGWFIHLGLTGLRVRLEPESPQELEVAYVFPDSPASGKIEKGDRILGVGKRTFSKPHTFGYGVGKFSYEGPLTEFADGLDHAMGSKGNLSLLVMRGKKKNRVNLQVDTRYGKYSKNWPFGCDRSEKLLKESIADLLARQKASGLWHS
;
A
#
# COMPACT_ATOMS: atom_id res chain seq x y z
N MET A 1 54.85 -5.76 -60.60
CA MET A 1 54.74 -7.06 -59.90
C MET A 1 54.38 -6.75 -58.45
N PHE A 2 53.08 -6.79 -58.13
CA PHE A 2 52.55 -6.36 -56.84
C PHE A 2 52.63 -7.51 -55.83
N ILE A 3 53.26 -7.25 -54.68
CA ILE A 3 53.29 -8.18 -53.54
C ILE A 3 51.98 -7.97 -52.78
N SER A 4 51.10 -8.98 -52.84
CA SER A 4 49.84 -9.04 -52.09
C SER A 4 50.11 -9.56 -50.68
N PHE A 5 49.86 -8.74 -49.66
CA PHE A 5 49.87 -9.17 -48.26
C PHE A 5 48.48 -9.72 -47.89
N SER A 6 48.45 -11.02 -47.65
CA SER A 6 47.33 -11.74 -47.02
C SER A 6 47.28 -11.39 -45.53
N LEU A 7 46.22 -10.71 -45.08
CA LEU A 7 45.93 -10.53 -43.65
C LEU A 7 44.96 -11.63 -43.21
N GLN A 8 45.55 -12.75 -42.77
CA GLN A 8 44.84 -13.90 -42.22
C GLN A 8 44.81 -13.78 -40.70
N ARG A 9 43.59 -13.62 -40.16
CA ARG A 9 43.12 -14.05 -38.82
C ARG A 9 43.97 -13.66 -37.61
N ILE A 10 43.48 -12.71 -36.81
CA ILE A 10 43.82 -12.60 -35.40
C ILE A 10 42.53 -12.68 -34.58
N GLY A 11 42.59 -13.54 -33.56
CA GLY A 11 41.46 -14.14 -32.88
C GLY A 11 40.65 -13.17 -32.05
N LEU A 12 39.34 -13.43 -32.06
CA LEU A 12 38.33 -12.83 -31.22
C LEU A 12 38.49 -13.38 -29.79
N ALA A 13 39.06 -12.61 -28.87
CA ALA A 13 39.06 -12.93 -27.45
C ALA A 13 37.84 -12.24 -26.80
N VAL A 14 36.69 -12.93 -26.82
CA VAL A 14 35.52 -12.50 -26.04
C VAL A 14 35.76 -12.94 -24.60
N LEU A 15 36.18 -11.99 -23.76
CA LEU A 15 36.19 -12.17 -22.30
C LEU A 15 34.74 -12.41 -21.85
N CYS A 16 34.45 -13.63 -21.46
CA CYS A 16 33.21 -14.01 -20.82
C CYS A 16 33.19 -13.38 -19.41
N LEU A 17 32.65 -12.16 -19.31
CA LEU A 17 32.34 -11.53 -18.04
C LEU A 17 31.16 -12.32 -17.45
N CYS A 18 31.47 -13.33 -16.64
CA CYS A 18 30.49 -13.97 -15.78
C CYS A 18 29.94 -12.92 -14.82
N SER A 19 28.79 -12.36 -15.20
CA SER A 19 27.98 -11.52 -14.34
C SER A 19 27.64 -12.33 -13.09
N LEU A 20 28.33 -12.06 -11.98
CA LEU A 20 27.78 -12.31 -10.65
C LEU A 20 26.53 -11.43 -10.53
N MET A 21 25.40 -11.92 -11.03
CA MET A 21 24.12 -11.48 -10.51
C MET A 21 24.05 -12.05 -9.11
N GLY A 22 24.53 -11.26 -8.15
CA GLY A 22 24.21 -11.48 -6.76
C GLY A 22 22.69 -11.58 -6.65
N LEU A 23 22.20 -12.76 -6.27
CA LEU A 23 20.86 -12.91 -5.74
C LEU A 23 20.81 -12.01 -4.50
N VAL A 24 20.26 -10.81 -4.66
CA VAL A 24 19.76 -10.06 -3.52
C VAL A 24 18.64 -10.90 -2.95
N SER A 25 18.94 -11.71 -1.94
CA SER A 25 17.91 -12.25 -1.07
C SER A 25 17.18 -11.04 -0.50
N ALA A 26 15.95 -10.82 -0.95
CA ALA A 26 15.02 -9.97 -0.23
C ALA A 26 14.98 -10.51 1.20
N SER A 27 15.51 -9.72 2.15
CA SER A 27 15.37 -10.01 3.57
C SER A 27 13.87 -10.15 3.83
N SER A 28 13.39 -11.37 4.05
CA SER A 28 11.99 -11.61 4.38
C SER A 28 11.68 -10.84 5.65
N VAL A 29 10.85 -9.81 5.53
CA VAL A 29 10.37 -9.09 6.71
C VAL A 29 9.46 -10.05 7.45
N ARG A 30 9.84 -10.44 8.67
CA ARG A 30 8.99 -11.29 9.51
C ARG A 30 7.76 -10.49 9.91
N LEU A 31 6.62 -10.81 9.31
CA LEU A 31 5.31 -10.44 9.83
C LEU A 31 5.04 -11.28 11.08
N ASP A 32 4.81 -10.61 12.21
CA ASP A 32 4.52 -11.29 13.46
C ASP A 32 3.02 -11.66 13.53
N ASN A 33 2.71 -12.96 13.48
CA ASN A 33 1.37 -13.53 13.62
C ASN A 33 0.28 -12.91 12.71
N PRO A 34 0.43 -12.89 11.38
CA PRO A 34 -0.62 -12.42 10.50
C PRO A 34 -1.86 -13.33 10.59
N LYS A 35 -2.96 -12.81 11.15
CA LYS A 35 -4.23 -13.53 11.34
C LYS A 35 -5.17 -13.35 10.14
N TYR A 36 -4.66 -13.51 8.92
CA TYR A 36 -5.45 -13.30 7.70
C TYR A 36 -6.55 -14.36 7.51
N ASP A 37 -6.32 -15.59 8.00
CA ASP A 37 -7.28 -16.69 7.89
C ASP A 37 -8.28 -16.76 9.04
N VAL A 38 -8.14 -15.92 10.06
CA VAL A 38 -9.03 -15.91 11.22
C VAL A 38 -10.31 -15.16 10.87
N LYS A 39 -11.46 -15.84 10.86
CA LYS A 39 -12.76 -15.20 10.69
C LYS A 39 -13.37 -14.87 12.05
N THR A 40 -14.08 -13.75 12.13
CA THR A 40 -14.94 -13.39 13.25
C THR A 40 -16.39 -13.36 12.76
N GLU A 41 -17.34 -13.61 13.64
CA GLU A 41 -18.78 -13.44 13.34
C GLU A 41 -19.27 -12.04 13.75
N VAL A 42 -18.41 -11.26 14.40
CA VAL A 42 -18.76 -9.96 15.00
C VAL A 42 -17.87 -8.86 14.45
N GLY A 43 -18.47 -7.69 14.21
CA GLY A 43 -17.78 -6.47 13.80
C GLY A 43 -17.49 -6.39 12.30
N PRO A 44 -16.78 -5.34 11.85
CA PRO A 44 -16.54 -5.08 10.43
C PRO A 44 -15.72 -6.17 9.74
N ASP A 45 -14.99 -6.98 10.50
CA ASP A 45 -14.18 -8.08 9.97
C ASP A 45 -15.02 -9.36 9.71
N ALA A 46 -16.30 -9.39 10.13
CA ALA A 46 -17.20 -10.50 9.81
C ALA A 46 -17.51 -10.61 8.30
N GLU A 47 -17.56 -9.47 7.62
CA GLU A 47 -17.84 -9.39 6.19
C GLU A 47 -16.57 -9.52 5.33
N THR A 48 -15.42 -9.11 5.87
CA THR A 48 -14.17 -9.03 5.10
C THR A 48 -13.22 -10.22 5.31
N GLY A 49 -13.41 -11.02 6.37
CA GLY A 49 -12.45 -12.03 6.80
C GLY A 49 -11.40 -11.47 7.76
N GLY A 50 -10.25 -12.14 7.87
CA GLY A 50 -9.26 -11.86 8.92
C GLY A 50 -8.61 -10.49 8.89
N TRP A 51 -7.54 -10.34 9.68
CA TRP A 51 -6.96 -9.06 10.10
C TRP A 51 -6.24 -8.32 8.96
N PHE A 52 -6.97 -8.00 7.89
CA PHE A 52 -6.51 -7.27 6.73
C PHE A 52 -6.44 -5.78 7.04
N ILE A 53 -5.42 -5.15 6.47
CA ILE A 53 -5.12 -3.74 6.69
C ILE A 53 -6.05 -2.91 5.81
N HIS A 54 -6.78 -1.99 6.43
CA HIS A 54 -7.69 -1.10 5.72
C HIS A 54 -6.95 0.10 5.12
N LEU A 55 -7.11 0.32 3.82
CA LEU A 55 -6.49 1.44 3.08
C LEU A 55 -7.42 2.66 3.01
N GLY A 56 -7.98 3.03 4.16
CA GLY A 56 -8.78 4.24 4.35
C GLY A 56 -9.98 4.34 3.40
N LEU A 57 -10.20 5.55 2.86
CA LEU A 57 -11.39 5.88 2.05
C LEU A 57 -11.48 5.12 0.72
N THR A 58 -10.48 4.32 0.35
CA THR A 58 -10.51 3.57 -0.91
C THR A 58 -11.47 2.39 -0.88
N GLY A 59 -11.81 1.88 0.31
CA GLY A 59 -12.56 0.64 0.48
C GLY A 59 -11.76 -0.63 0.17
N LEU A 60 -10.43 -0.55 0.18
CA LEU A 60 -9.55 -1.70 0.00
C LEU A 60 -9.10 -2.25 1.36
N ARG A 61 -9.14 -3.57 1.50
CA ARG A 61 -8.44 -4.32 2.54
C ARG A 61 -7.31 -5.10 1.89
N VAL A 62 -6.12 -5.01 2.47
CA VAL A 62 -4.91 -5.65 1.91
C VAL A 62 -4.21 -6.54 2.93
N ARG A 63 -3.43 -7.48 2.42
CA ARG A 63 -2.45 -8.23 3.18
C ARG A 63 -1.04 -7.85 2.74
N LEU A 64 -0.12 -7.97 3.68
CA LEU A 64 1.31 -7.86 3.47
C LEU A 64 1.87 -9.27 3.35
N GLU A 65 2.77 -9.48 2.40
CA GLU A 65 3.47 -10.75 2.20
C GLU A 65 4.98 -10.56 2.45
N PRO A 66 5.65 -11.46 3.19
CA PRO A 66 7.10 -11.40 3.39
C PRO A 66 7.89 -11.51 2.08
N GLU A 67 7.37 -12.24 1.09
CA GLU A 67 8.00 -12.52 -0.20
C GLU A 67 7.86 -11.35 -1.18
N SER A 68 6.91 -10.43 -0.92
CA SER A 68 6.68 -9.22 -1.72
C SER A 68 6.59 -8.00 -0.81
N PRO A 69 7.68 -7.65 -0.11
CA PRO A 69 7.59 -6.71 1.01
C PRO A 69 7.35 -5.26 0.57
N GLN A 70 7.46 -4.95 -0.72
CA GLN A 70 7.22 -3.61 -1.27
C GLN A 70 5.86 -3.50 -1.96
N GLU A 71 4.90 -4.35 -1.59
CA GLU A 71 3.62 -4.43 -2.26
C GLU A 71 2.48 -4.61 -1.28
N LEU A 72 1.28 -4.25 -1.72
CA LEU A 72 0.04 -4.47 -0.98
C LEU A 72 -0.84 -5.40 -1.81
N GLU A 73 -1.10 -6.61 -1.33
CA GLU A 73 -1.99 -7.54 -2.02
C GLU A 73 -3.43 -7.33 -1.58
N VAL A 74 -4.32 -7.10 -2.53
CA VAL A 74 -5.75 -6.84 -2.27
C VAL A 74 -6.43 -8.12 -1.81
N ALA A 75 -6.94 -8.10 -0.59
CA ALA A 75 -7.65 -9.22 0.02
C ALA A 75 -9.17 -9.07 -0.11
N TYR A 76 -9.67 -7.84 -0.06
CA TYR A 76 -11.10 -7.54 -0.15
C TYR A 76 -11.34 -6.11 -0.68
N VAL A 77 -12.47 -5.94 -1.36
CA VAL A 77 -12.94 -4.66 -1.90
C VAL A 77 -14.36 -4.45 -1.40
N PHE A 78 -14.60 -3.38 -0.64
CA PHE A 78 -15.95 -3.06 -0.18
C PHE A 78 -16.86 -2.66 -1.36
N PRO A 79 -18.12 -3.14 -1.39
CA PRO A 79 -19.10 -2.67 -2.36
C PRO A 79 -19.30 -1.15 -2.22
N ASP A 80 -19.68 -0.50 -3.33
CA ASP A 80 -19.95 0.95 -3.40
C ASP A 80 -18.80 1.87 -2.95
N SER A 81 -17.59 1.33 -2.83
CA SER A 81 -16.39 2.09 -2.51
C SER A 81 -15.70 2.66 -3.77
N PRO A 82 -14.78 3.63 -3.64
CA PRO A 82 -14.00 4.14 -4.77
C PRO A 82 -13.27 3.08 -5.60
N ALA A 83 -12.89 1.95 -4.98
CA ALA A 83 -12.20 0.83 -5.61
C ALA A 83 -13.16 -0.20 -6.25
N SER A 84 -14.44 -0.18 -5.90
CA SER A 84 -15.45 -1.09 -6.43
C SER A 84 -15.47 -1.07 -7.96
N GLY A 85 -15.46 -2.26 -8.57
CA GLY A 85 -15.45 -2.46 -10.03
C GLY A 85 -14.16 -2.06 -10.76
N LYS A 86 -13.13 -1.58 -10.06
CA LYS A 86 -11.85 -1.13 -10.66
C LYS A 86 -10.67 -1.97 -10.20
N ILE A 87 -10.67 -2.35 -8.93
CA ILE A 87 -9.67 -3.19 -8.29
C ILE A 87 -10.33 -4.52 -7.91
N GLU A 88 -9.58 -5.61 -7.98
CA GLU A 88 -10.06 -6.96 -7.69
C GLU A 88 -9.20 -7.61 -6.60
N LYS A 89 -9.79 -8.59 -5.90
CA LYS A 89 -9.04 -9.46 -4.98
C LYS A 89 -7.90 -10.15 -5.74
N GLY A 90 -6.72 -10.17 -5.14
CA GLY A 90 -5.49 -10.71 -5.72
C GLY A 90 -4.68 -9.70 -6.55
N ASP A 91 -5.21 -8.49 -6.81
CA ASP A 91 -4.41 -7.41 -7.36
C ASP A 91 -3.26 -7.05 -6.42
N ARG A 92 -2.07 -6.79 -6.98
CA ARG A 92 -0.90 -6.33 -6.23
C ARG A 92 -0.67 -4.85 -6.52
N ILE A 93 -0.79 -4.01 -5.51
CA ILE A 93 -0.51 -2.57 -5.60
C ILE A 93 0.99 -2.39 -5.39
N LEU A 94 1.65 -1.82 -6.39
CA LEU A 94 3.11 -1.64 -6.46
C LEU A 94 3.53 -0.20 -6.15
N GLY A 95 2.57 0.71 -6.02
CA GLY A 95 2.85 2.12 -5.81
C GLY A 95 1.64 3.01 -5.93
N VAL A 96 1.83 4.27 -5.56
CA VAL A 96 0.80 5.31 -5.50
C VAL A 96 1.29 6.61 -6.14
N GLY A 97 0.36 7.35 -6.75
CA GLY A 97 0.66 8.52 -7.55
C GLY A 97 1.60 8.14 -8.70
N LYS A 98 2.73 8.84 -8.83
CA LYS A 98 3.72 8.58 -9.88
C LYS A 98 4.83 7.60 -9.45
N ARG A 99 4.85 7.14 -8.20
CA ARG A 99 5.98 6.41 -7.62
C ARG A 99 5.63 4.95 -7.38
N THR A 100 6.62 4.07 -7.51
CA THR A 100 6.59 2.72 -6.93
C THR A 100 6.92 2.79 -5.45
N PHE A 101 6.45 1.83 -4.67
CA PHE A 101 6.89 1.71 -3.28
C PHE A 101 8.39 1.45 -3.20
N SER A 102 9.06 2.17 -2.31
CA SER A 102 10.53 2.24 -2.28
C SER A 102 11.17 1.44 -1.15
N LYS A 103 10.44 1.24 -0.04
CA LYS A 103 10.92 0.51 1.13
C LYS A 103 10.09 -0.74 1.38
N PRO A 104 10.68 -1.81 1.93
CA PRO A 104 9.92 -2.96 2.40
C PRO A 104 9.03 -2.57 3.59
N HIS A 105 7.87 -3.21 3.75
CA HIS A 105 7.06 -3.07 4.96
C HIS A 105 7.84 -3.57 6.17
N THR A 106 7.57 -3.05 7.36
CA THR A 106 8.16 -3.54 8.62
C THR A 106 7.08 -3.85 9.67
N PHE A 107 5.86 -4.13 9.19
CA PHE A 107 4.66 -4.23 10.00
C PHE A 107 4.70 -5.44 10.95
N GLY A 108 4.51 -5.20 12.25
CA GLY A 108 4.46 -6.24 13.26
C GLY A 108 3.98 -5.75 14.62
N TYR A 109 3.62 -6.71 15.49
CA TYR A 109 3.26 -6.44 16.88
C TYR A 109 4.44 -6.76 17.81
N GLY A 110 4.76 -5.84 18.73
CA GLY A 110 5.77 -6.04 19.77
C GLY A 110 6.71 -4.84 19.98
N VAL A 111 7.39 -4.79 21.14
CA VAL A 111 8.38 -3.74 21.44
C VAL A 111 9.46 -3.73 20.36
N GLY A 112 9.63 -2.59 19.67
CA GLY A 112 10.57 -2.41 18.56
C GLY A 112 10.08 -2.89 17.18
N LYS A 113 8.84 -3.38 17.06
CA LYS A 113 8.24 -3.92 15.82
C LYS A 113 7.07 -3.10 15.26
N PHE A 114 6.61 -2.09 16.01
CA PHE A 114 5.53 -1.21 15.59
C PHE A 114 6.02 -0.20 14.56
N SER A 115 5.96 -0.57 13.29
CA SER A 115 6.26 0.32 12.19
C SER A 115 5.24 0.19 11.07
N TYR A 116 4.95 1.31 10.44
CA TYR A 116 4.13 1.40 9.23
C TYR A 116 4.97 1.71 7.99
N GLU A 117 6.31 1.68 8.13
CA GLU A 117 7.23 2.00 7.04
C GLU A 117 6.98 1.15 5.79
N GLY A 118 7.37 1.68 4.63
CA GLY A 118 7.18 1.01 3.34
C GLY A 118 5.82 1.32 2.72
N PRO A 119 5.19 0.34 2.06
CA PRO A 119 3.99 0.57 1.26
C PRO A 119 2.84 1.24 2.01
N LEU A 120 2.67 1.00 3.32
CA LEU A 120 1.59 1.60 4.10
C LEU A 120 1.77 3.12 4.28
N THR A 121 2.93 3.57 4.79
CA THR A 121 3.23 5.01 4.90
C THR A 121 3.25 5.68 3.53
N GLU A 122 3.90 5.07 2.54
CA GLU A 122 3.99 5.65 1.18
C GLU A 122 2.59 5.75 0.53
N PHE A 123 1.72 4.75 0.74
CA PHE A 123 0.32 4.81 0.31
C PHE A 123 -0.45 5.92 1.03
N ALA A 124 -0.29 6.03 2.35
CA ALA A 124 -0.96 7.04 3.16
C ALA A 124 -0.60 8.47 2.70
N ASP A 125 0.67 8.73 2.38
CA ASP A 125 1.12 9.99 1.80
C ASP A 125 0.43 10.28 0.45
N GLY A 126 0.33 9.27 -0.40
CA GLY A 126 -0.35 9.38 -1.69
C GLY A 126 -1.85 9.65 -1.56
N LEU A 127 -2.51 9.00 -0.60
CA LEU A 127 -3.91 9.23 -0.28
C LEU A 127 -4.13 10.64 0.29
N ASP A 128 -3.31 11.08 1.24
CA ASP A 128 -3.40 12.42 1.83
C ASP A 128 -3.21 13.51 0.76
N HIS A 129 -2.27 13.31 -0.16
CA HIS A 129 -2.09 14.19 -1.31
C HIS A 129 -3.32 14.24 -2.23
N ALA A 130 -3.93 13.09 -2.52
CA ALA A 130 -5.13 13.02 -3.35
C ALA A 130 -6.31 13.73 -2.68
N MET A 131 -6.52 13.51 -1.38
CA MET A 131 -7.57 14.14 -0.58
C MET A 131 -7.40 15.66 -0.48
N GLY A 132 -6.16 16.15 -0.40
CA GLY A 132 -5.84 17.59 -0.44
C GLY A 132 -5.91 18.25 -1.82
N SER A 133 -6.36 17.52 -2.85
CA SER A 133 -6.44 18.00 -4.23
C SER A 133 -7.82 17.69 -4.82
N LYS A 134 -7.89 17.06 -6.00
CA LYS A 134 -9.14 16.70 -6.70
C LYS A 134 -9.63 15.28 -6.37
N GLY A 135 -9.04 14.60 -5.40
CA GLY A 135 -9.42 13.25 -5.02
C GLY A 135 -8.99 12.15 -6.00
N ASN A 136 -8.12 12.46 -6.98
CA ASN A 136 -7.64 11.45 -7.92
C ASN A 136 -6.42 10.71 -7.36
N LEU A 137 -6.64 9.49 -6.86
CA LEU A 137 -5.61 8.59 -6.36
C LEU A 137 -5.22 7.58 -7.45
N SER A 138 -4.06 7.78 -8.08
CA SER A 138 -3.54 6.84 -9.07
C SER A 138 -2.76 5.72 -8.40
N LEU A 139 -3.14 4.46 -8.66
CA LEU A 139 -2.45 3.27 -8.16
C LEU A 139 -1.76 2.56 -9.31
N LEU A 140 -0.51 2.15 -9.11
CA LEU A 140 0.16 1.21 -10.00
C LEU A 140 -0.21 -0.21 -9.56
N VAL A 141 -0.93 -0.94 -10.40
CA VAL A 141 -1.49 -2.25 -10.06
C VAL A 141 -0.96 -3.31 -11.01
N MET A 142 -0.58 -4.46 -10.45
CA MET A 142 -0.31 -5.68 -11.17
C MET A 142 -1.48 -6.65 -11.00
N ARG A 143 -2.12 -7.00 -12.12
CA ARG A 143 -3.14 -8.05 -12.20
C ARG A 143 -2.59 -9.21 -13.03
N GLY A 144 -2.37 -10.36 -12.38
CA GLY A 144 -1.60 -11.45 -12.98
C GLY A 144 -0.21 -10.96 -13.41
N LYS A 145 0.06 -10.94 -14.72
CA LYS A 145 1.34 -10.45 -15.29
C LYS A 145 1.27 -9.03 -15.86
N LYS A 146 0.10 -8.39 -15.86
CA LYS A 146 -0.10 -7.07 -16.50
C LYS A 146 -0.02 -5.95 -15.46
N LYS A 147 0.83 -4.96 -15.73
CA LYS A 147 0.91 -3.72 -14.94
C LYS A 147 0.09 -2.61 -15.59
N ASN A 148 -0.80 -1.97 -14.85
CA ASN A 148 -1.59 -0.83 -15.32
C ASN A 148 -1.72 0.24 -14.23
N ARG A 149 -2.09 1.45 -14.62
CA ARG A 149 -2.52 2.49 -13.67
C ARG A 149 -4.03 2.47 -13.53
N VAL A 150 -4.52 2.43 -12.29
CA VAL A 150 -5.94 2.52 -11.96
C VAL A 150 -6.15 3.79 -11.14
N ASN A 151 -7.11 4.61 -11.55
CA ASN A 151 -7.42 5.87 -10.87
C ASN A 151 -8.67 5.70 -10.01
N LEU A 152 -8.53 5.93 -8.71
CA LEU A 152 -9.62 5.94 -7.75
C LEU A 152 -10.03 7.39 -7.46
N GLN A 153 -11.33 7.62 -7.36
CA GLN A 153 -11.87 8.91 -6.96
C GLN A 153 -12.22 8.84 -5.47
N VAL A 154 -11.37 9.43 -4.63
CA VAL A 154 -11.58 9.50 -3.19
C VAL A 154 -12.24 10.83 -2.80
N ASP A 155 -12.94 10.83 -1.67
CA ASP A 155 -13.56 12.03 -1.10
C ASP A 155 -12.46 13.02 -0.64
N THR A 156 -12.69 14.30 -0.89
CA THR A 156 -11.80 15.42 -0.53
C THR A 156 -12.32 16.23 0.65
N ARG A 157 -13.47 15.85 1.23
CA ARG A 157 -14.15 16.53 2.34
C ARG A 157 -13.23 16.93 3.50
N TYR A 158 -12.25 16.09 3.80
CA TYR A 158 -11.32 16.28 4.93
C TYR A 158 -10.01 16.96 4.52
N GLY A 159 -9.73 17.11 3.23
CA GLY A 159 -8.47 17.67 2.74
C GLY A 159 -7.24 16.84 3.15
N LYS A 160 -6.08 17.50 3.19
CA LYS A 160 -4.81 16.90 3.62
C LYS A 160 -4.42 17.32 5.04
N TYR A 161 -3.53 16.57 5.67
CA TYR A 161 -2.91 17.02 6.91
C TYR A 161 -1.97 18.22 6.68
N SER A 162 -1.91 19.12 7.66
CA SER A 162 -0.91 20.19 7.69
C SER A 162 0.43 19.65 8.20
N LYS A 163 1.53 20.37 7.97
CA LYS A 163 2.86 19.95 8.44
C LYS A 163 2.96 19.86 9.97
N ASN A 164 2.12 20.59 10.69
CA ASN A 164 2.15 20.72 12.14
C ASN A 164 1.01 19.93 12.82
N TRP A 165 0.37 19.01 12.11
CA TRP A 165 -0.68 18.16 12.68
C TRP A 165 -0.20 17.52 13.99
N PRO A 166 -1.06 17.41 15.02
CA PRO A 166 -2.49 17.71 14.98
C PRO A 166 -2.87 19.18 15.12
N PHE A 167 -1.94 20.07 15.49
CA PHE A 167 -2.24 21.47 15.79
C PHE A 167 -2.23 22.36 14.54
N GLY A 168 -3.18 23.29 14.44
CA GLY A 168 -3.31 24.18 13.27
C GLY A 168 -3.53 23.40 11.97
N CYS A 169 -4.52 22.49 12.00
CA CYS A 169 -4.83 21.61 10.88
C CYS A 169 -6.35 21.47 10.73
N ASP A 170 -6.91 22.08 9.68
CA ASP A 170 -8.34 22.03 9.39
C ASP A 170 -8.90 20.61 9.36
N ARG A 171 -8.14 19.67 8.78
CA ARG A 171 -8.50 18.24 8.76
C ARG A 171 -8.66 17.69 10.18
N SER A 172 -7.71 17.99 11.06
CA SER A 172 -7.68 17.48 12.43
C SER A 172 -8.80 18.08 13.26
N GLU A 173 -9.03 19.38 13.14
CA GLU A 173 -10.13 20.08 13.82
C GLU A 173 -11.49 19.56 13.38
N LYS A 174 -11.68 19.35 12.06
CA LYS A 174 -12.90 18.79 11.51
C LYS A 174 -13.14 17.37 12.00
N LEU A 175 -12.14 16.50 11.92
CA LEU A 175 -12.24 15.12 12.42
C LEU A 175 -12.55 15.09 13.92
N LEU A 176 -11.89 15.92 14.71
CA LEU A 176 -12.13 16.01 16.15
C LEU A 176 -13.59 16.43 16.43
N LYS A 177 -14.05 17.51 15.80
CA LYS A 177 -15.40 18.03 15.97
C LYS A 177 -16.47 17.00 15.58
N GLU A 178 -16.32 16.37 14.41
CA GLU A 178 -17.27 15.36 13.93
C GLU A 178 -17.25 14.10 14.79
N SER A 179 -16.06 13.65 15.23
CA SER A 179 -15.93 12.48 16.09
C SER A 179 -16.53 12.71 17.47
N ILE A 180 -16.32 13.87 18.07
CA ILE A 180 -16.95 14.24 19.35
C ILE A 180 -18.47 14.25 19.20
N ALA A 181 -18.99 14.85 18.12
CA ALA A 181 -20.43 14.89 17.87
C ALA A 181 -21.01 13.48 17.70
N ASP A 182 -20.35 12.60 16.94
CA ASP A 182 -20.79 11.20 16.75
C ASP A 182 -20.74 10.40 18.06
N LEU A 183 -19.67 10.55 18.85
CA LEU A 183 -19.57 9.90 20.16
C LEU A 183 -20.69 10.36 21.10
N LEU A 184 -20.94 11.67 21.22
CA LEU A 184 -22.02 12.20 22.06
C LEU A 184 -23.39 11.69 21.61
N ALA A 185 -23.65 11.61 20.31
CA ALA A 185 -24.92 11.12 19.77
C ALA A 185 -25.16 9.62 20.05
N ARG A 186 -24.11 8.83 20.23
CA ARG A 186 -24.19 7.38 20.50
C ARG A 186 -24.05 7.02 21.98
N GLN A 187 -23.73 7.98 22.85
CA GLN A 187 -23.57 7.72 24.27
C GLN A 187 -24.91 7.37 24.90
N LYS A 188 -24.99 6.22 25.57
CA LYS A 188 -26.19 5.81 26.29
C LYS A 188 -26.34 6.63 27.58
N ALA A 189 -27.54 6.64 28.16
CA ALA A 189 -27.79 7.30 29.45
C ALA A 189 -26.89 6.80 30.60
N SER A 190 -26.40 5.56 30.52
CA SER A 190 -25.41 5.00 31.45
C SER A 190 -23.99 5.57 31.29
N GLY A 191 -23.75 6.39 30.27
CA GLY A 191 -22.43 6.90 29.90
C GLY A 191 -21.60 5.96 29.01
N LEU A 192 -22.09 4.75 28.71
CA LEU A 192 -21.38 3.73 27.90
C LEU A 192 -21.76 3.79 26.42
N TRP A 193 -20.86 3.32 25.54
CA TRP A 193 -21.07 3.19 24.09
C TRP A 193 -21.33 1.74 23.64
N HIS A 194 -21.10 0.76 24.50
CA HIS A 194 -21.37 -0.65 24.25
C HIS A 194 -22.47 -1.17 25.18
N SER A 195 -22.96 -2.39 24.91
CA SER A 195 -23.82 -3.16 25.82
C SER A 195 -23.03 -3.68 27.01
#